data_AF-A0A0T0M5P6-F1
#
_entry.id   AF-A0A0T0M5P6-F1
#
_cell.length_a   1.000
_cell.length_b   1.000
_cell.length_c   1.000
_cell.angle_alpha   90.00
_cell.angle_beta   90.00
_cell.angle_gamma   90.00
#
_symmetry.space_group_name_H-M   'P 1'
#
loop_
_entity.id
_entity.type
_entity.pdbx_description
1 polymer ?
#
loop_
_entity_poly.entity_id
_entity_poly.type
_entity_poly.pdbx_seq_one_letter_code
_entity_poly.pdbx_strand_id
1 'polypeptide(L)'
;MKANPILILFAVIYNIITAFLLTDMLNNQSGSLGYVLILFPTFWVISGIILFIIKKRKIVDFKGIINKIFLFFSTPLALILSYYIYIQLSDAKYVVMTAEYDKGNFRYREVTYDYDVAGPTQRKEFYILKNDWIKDSIWTYYHKDGSIKKTEDYRKTDNSNY
;
A
#
# COMPACT_ATOMS: atom_id res chain seq x y z
N MET A 1 19.65 -10.22 30.27
CA MET A 1 18.33 -10.92 30.18
C MET A 1 18.35 -11.83 28.97
N LYS A 2 17.90 -13.09 29.05
CA LYS A 2 17.86 -14.01 27.90
C LYS A 2 16.48 -14.01 27.25
N ALA A 3 16.44 -13.95 25.93
CA ALA A 3 15.22 -14.08 25.13
C ALA A 3 14.75 -15.54 25.09
N ASN A 4 13.44 -15.76 25.00
CA ASN A 4 12.92 -17.10 24.78
C ASN A 4 13.12 -17.51 23.30
N PRO A 5 13.84 -18.60 23.01
CA PRO A 5 14.17 -18.99 21.64
C PRO A 5 12.92 -19.31 20.79
N ILE A 6 11.86 -19.83 21.39
CA ILE A 6 10.60 -20.13 20.70
C ILE A 6 9.92 -18.84 20.25
N LEU A 7 9.95 -17.81 21.10
CA LEU A 7 9.37 -16.51 20.74
C LEU A 7 10.18 -15.79 19.66
N ILE A 8 11.51 -15.93 19.68
CA ILE A 8 12.38 -15.42 18.60
C ILE A 8 12.03 -16.11 17.29
N LEU A 9 11.97 -17.44 17.30
CA LEU A 9 11.63 -18.23 16.11
C LEU A 9 10.25 -17.85 15.57
N PHE A 10 9.25 -17.71 16.45
CA PHE A 10 7.92 -17.26 16.07
C PHE A 10 7.95 -15.88 15.42
N ALA A 11 8.65 -14.91 16.02
CA ALA A 11 8.77 -13.56 15.48
C ALA A 11 9.43 -13.56 14.09
N VAL A 12 10.49 -14.36 13.90
CA VAL A 12 11.17 -14.49 12.60
C VAL A 12 10.21 -15.06 11.54
N ILE A 13 9.54 -16.18 11.84
CA ILE A 13 8.59 -16.81 10.91
C ILE A 13 7.44 -15.85 10.58
N TYR A 14 6.88 -15.18 11.59
CA TYR A 14 5.80 -14.20 11.42
C TYR A 14 6.20 -13.09 10.44
N ASN A 15 7.41 -12.54 10.57
CA ASN A 15 7.88 -11.47 9.69
C ASN A 15 8.22 -11.97 8.27
N ILE A 16 8.73 -13.20 8.12
CA ILE A 16 8.93 -13.82 6.79
C ILE A 16 7.60 -13.96 6.05
N ILE A 17 6.57 -14.50 6.72
CA ILE A 17 5.23 -14.64 6.12
C ILE A 17 4.65 -13.26 5.80
N THR A 18 4.81 -12.29 6.70
CA THR A 18 4.34 -10.91 6.48
C THR A 18 5.00 -10.30 5.25
N ALA A 19 6.33 -10.43 5.09
CA ALA A 19 7.06 -9.93 3.93
C ALA A 19 6.63 -10.60 2.63
N PHE A 20 6.39 -11.92 2.66
CA PHE A 20 5.84 -12.66 1.53
C PHE A 20 4.46 -12.13 1.12
N LEU A 21 3.53 -11.99 2.07
CA LEU A 21 2.18 -11.46 1.81
C LEU A 21 2.22 -10.03 1.25
N LEU A 22 3.10 -9.18 1.76
CA LEU A 22 3.28 -7.81 1.24
C LEU A 22 3.81 -7.81 -0.19
N THR A 23 4.82 -8.63 -0.48
CA THR A 23 5.42 -8.70 -1.82
C THR A 23 4.41 -9.21 -2.84
N ASP A 24 3.64 -10.24 -2.47
CA ASP A 24 2.59 -10.81 -3.31
C ASP A 24 1.45 -9.81 -3.55
N MET A 25 1.03 -9.07 -2.51
CA MET A 25 0.05 -7.99 -2.64
C MET A 25 0.53 -6.87 -3.57
N LEU A 26 1.80 -6.49 -3.49
CA LEU A 26 2.39 -5.45 -4.36
C LEU A 26 2.48 -5.90 -5.82
N ASN A 27 2.74 -7.18 -6.06
CA ASN A 27 2.76 -7.78 -7.40
C ASN A 27 1.35 -7.97 -7.98
N ASN A 28 0.34 -8.22 -7.14
CA ASN A 28 -1.04 -8.42 -7.54
C ASN A 28 -1.96 -7.28 -7.07
N GLN A 29 -1.75 -6.08 -7.63
CA GLN A 29 -2.49 -4.87 -7.23
C GLN A 29 -4.01 -5.00 -7.40
N SER A 30 -4.48 -5.76 -8.41
CA SER A 30 -5.92 -5.99 -8.66
C SER A 30 -6.61 -6.75 -7.51
N GLY A 31 -5.87 -7.61 -6.81
CA GLY A 31 -6.36 -8.40 -5.68
C GLY A 31 -6.09 -7.78 -4.32
N SER A 32 -5.44 -6.60 -4.25
CA SER A 32 -4.93 -5.98 -3.02
C SER A 32 -5.98 -5.86 -1.91
N LEU A 33 -7.24 -5.58 -2.25
CA LEU A 33 -8.34 -5.51 -1.29
C LEU A 33 -8.58 -6.86 -0.58
N GLY A 34 -8.45 -7.97 -1.30
CA GLY A 34 -8.56 -9.32 -0.74
C GLY A 34 -7.43 -9.64 0.25
N TYR A 35 -6.21 -9.16 -0.01
CA TYR A 35 -5.11 -9.32 0.95
C TYR A 35 -5.42 -8.58 2.25
N VAL A 36 -5.83 -7.32 2.17
CA VAL A 36 -6.09 -6.46 3.33
C VAL A 36 -7.32 -6.93 4.13
N LEU A 37 -8.41 -7.34 3.46
CA LEU A 37 -9.67 -7.69 4.11
C LEU A 37 -9.75 -9.16 4.54
N ILE A 38 -9.00 -10.07 3.91
CA ILE A 38 -9.15 -11.52 4.14
C ILE A 38 -7.82 -12.12 4.61
N LEU A 39 -6.75 -12.04 3.81
CA LEU A 39 -5.52 -12.79 4.09
C LEU A 39 -4.79 -12.28 5.34
N PHE A 40 -4.55 -10.97 5.46
CA PHE A 40 -3.90 -10.40 6.64
C PHE A 40 -4.70 -10.64 7.93
N PRO A 41 -6.02 -10.34 8.00
CA PRO A 41 -6.81 -10.64 9.18
C PRO A 41 -6.80 -12.12 9.56
N THR A 42 -6.93 -13.02 8.59
CA THR A 42 -6.89 -14.47 8.84
C THR A 42 -5.54 -14.89 9.42
N PHE A 43 -4.44 -14.43 8.81
CA PHE A 43 -3.09 -14.69 9.31
C PHE A 43 -2.87 -14.17 10.73
N TRP A 44 -3.37 -12.97 11.04
CA TRP A 44 -3.27 -12.38 12.37
C TRP A 44 -4.08 -13.13 13.43
N VAL A 45 -5.29 -13.59 13.09
CA VAL A 45 -6.11 -14.42 13.97
C VAL A 45 -5.40 -15.73 14.29
N ILE A 46 -4.88 -16.43 13.27
CA ILE A 46 -4.13 -17.68 13.46
C ILE A 46 -2.89 -17.45 14.34
N SER A 47 -2.13 -16.40 14.05
CA SER A 47 -0.94 -16.01 14.83
C SER A 47 -1.28 -15.72 16.29
N GLY A 48 -2.38 -15.00 16.53
CA GLY A 48 -2.89 -14.71 17.88
C GLY A 48 -3.30 -15.96 18.65
N ILE A 49 -3.96 -16.92 17.98
CA ILE A 49 -4.33 -18.22 18.57
C ILE A 49 -3.06 -19.00 18.97
N ILE A 50 -2.04 -19.04 18.10
CA ILE A 50 -0.79 -19.73 18.40
C ILE A 50 -0.10 -19.12 19.62
N LEU A 51 0.04 -17.78 19.66
CA LEU A 51 0.62 -17.07 20.81
C LEU A 51 -0.17 -17.33 22.10
N PHE A 52 -1.50 -17.37 22.03
CA PHE A 52 -2.35 -17.69 23.18
C PHE A 52 -2.11 -19.12 23.68
N ILE A 53 -1.99 -20.10 22.79
CA ILE A 53 -1.69 -21.50 23.15
C ILE A 53 -0.32 -21.61 23.82
N ILE A 54 0.70 -20.95 23.24
CA ILE A 54 2.07 -20.93 23.78
C ILE A 54 2.08 -20.32 25.19
N LYS A 55 1.33 -19.22 25.40
CA LYS A 55 1.14 -18.59 26.72
C LYS A 55 0.46 -19.53 27.70
N LYS A 56 -0.67 -20.13 27.30
CA LYS A 56 -1.49 -21.00 28.15
C LYS A 56 -0.72 -22.23 28.61
N ARG A 57 0.13 -22.78 27.73
CA ARG A 57 1.03 -23.90 28.05
C ARG A 57 2.27 -23.49 28.86
N LYS A 58 2.40 -22.20 29.24
CA LYS A 58 3.55 -21.64 29.96
C LYS A 58 4.90 -21.90 29.27
N ILE A 59 4.90 -22.08 27.94
CA ILE A 59 6.11 -22.29 27.13
C ILE A 59 6.92 -20.99 27.05
N VAL A 60 6.24 -19.85 27.07
CA VAL A 60 6.84 -18.51 27.03
C VAL A 60 6.26 -17.65 28.15
N ASP A 61 7.13 -16.95 28.88
CA ASP A 61 6.75 -15.86 29.78
C ASP A 61 6.97 -14.50 29.10
N PHE A 62 5.92 -13.70 28.99
CA PHE A 62 5.92 -12.38 28.34
C PHE A 62 6.29 -11.23 29.28
N LYS A 63 6.73 -11.50 30.52
CA LYS A 63 7.10 -10.44 31.48
C LYS A 63 8.36 -9.68 31.12
N GLY A 64 9.38 -10.37 30.58
CA GLY A 64 10.68 -9.77 30.27
C GLY A 64 10.62 -8.73 29.15
N ILE A 65 11.39 -7.65 29.27
CA ILE A 65 11.44 -6.56 28.27
C ILE A 65 11.74 -7.10 26.87
N ILE A 66 12.76 -7.96 26.75
CA ILE A 66 13.14 -8.57 25.46
C ILE A 66 11.99 -9.39 24.87
N ASN A 67 11.27 -10.16 25.69
CA ASN A 67 10.12 -10.94 25.21
C ASN A 67 8.95 -10.05 24.80
N LYS A 68 8.75 -8.89 25.46
CA LYS A 68 7.75 -7.90 25.02
C LYS A 68 8.09 -7.32 23.65
N ILE A 69 9.37 -7.06 23.39
CA ILE A 69 9.84 -6.58 22.07
C ILE A 69 9.53 -7.63 21.00
N PHE A 70 9.90 -8.89 21.22
CA PHE A 70 9.60 -9.96 20.25
C PHE A 70 8.10 -10.21 20.09
N LEU A 71 7.31 -10.09 21.16
CA LEU A 71 5.86 -10.15 21.08
C LEU A 71 5.32 -9.01 20.21
N PHE A 72 5.80 -7.78 20.38
CA PHE A 72 5.41 -6.65 19.54
C PHE A 72 5.68 -6.93 18.05
N PHE A 73 6.87 -7.41 17.71
CA PHE A 73 7.22 -7.83 16.34
C PHE A 73 6.45 -9.06 15.82
N SER A 74 5.72 -9.74 16.68
CA SER A 74 4.86 -10.89 16.36
C SER A 74 3.38 -10.51 16.27
N THR A 75 3.07 -9.21 16.16
CA THR A 75 1.70 -8.69 16.11
C THR A 75 1.51 -7.74 14.94
N PRO A 76 0.25 -7.45 14.55
CA PRO A 76 -0.04 -6.48 13.50
C PRO A 76 0.48 -5.08 13.82
N LEU A 77 0.64 -4.75 15.10
CA LEU A 77 1.09 -3.45 15.57
C LEU A 77 2.46 -3.06 15.02
N ALA A 78 3.38 -4.02 14.88
CA ALA A 78 4.69 -3.76 14.30
C ALA A 78 4.59 -3.33 12.82
N LEU A 79 3.73 -4.00 12.05
CA LEU A 79 3.46 -3.66 10.66
C LEU A 79 2.75 -2.31 10.52
N ILE A 80 1.76 -2.05 11.37
CA ILE A 80 1.03 -0.77 11.38
C ILE A 80 1.98 0.37 11.73
N LEU A 81 2.86 0.18 12.73
CA LEU A 81 3.83 1.19 13.12
C LEU A 81 4.87 1.43 12.01
N SER A 82 5.39 0.37 11.38
CA SER A 82 6.35 0.53 10.29
C SER A 82 5.72 1.22 9.09
N TYR A 83 4.47 0.90 8.75
CA TYR A 83 3.71 1.58 7.70
C TYR A 83 3.47 3.05 8.03
N TYR A 84 3.10 3.36 9.28
CA TYR A 84 2.93 4.74 9.74
C TYR A 84 4.24 5.54 9.61
N ILE A 85 5.36 4.99 10.09
CA ILE A 85 6.67 5.63 9.97
C ILE A 85 7.04 5.83 8.49
N TYR A 86 6.78 4.82 7.65
CA TYR A 86 7.01 4.92 6.21
C TYR A 86 6.22 6.06 5.57
N ILE A 87 4.92 6.21 5.88
CA ILE A 87 4.12 7.35 5.39
C ILE A 87 4.70 8.67 5.89
N GLN A 88 5.15 8.74 7.13
CA GLN A 88 5.68 9.99 7.67
C GLN A 88 6.99 10.43 7.00
N LEU A 89 7.83 9.45 6.62
CA LEU A 89 9.15 9.66 6.02
C LEU A 89 9.13 9.74 4.48
N SER A 90 8.00 9.42 3.83
CA SER A 90 7.88 9.43 2.37
C SER A 90 6.82 10.43 1.91
N ASP A 91 6.85 10.75 0.62
CA ASP A 91 5.80 11.54 -0.04
C ASP A 91 4.48 10.75 -0.21
N ALA A 92 4.39 9.53 0.36
CA ALA A 92 3.16 8.74 0.38
C ALA A 92 2.00 9.42 1.15
N LYS A 93 2.26 10.56 1.80
CA LYS A 93 1.21 11.46 2.32
C LYS A 93 0.31 12.00 1.21
N TYR A 94 0.82 12.08 -0.01
CA TYR A 94 0.12 12.62 -1.15
C TYR A 94 -0.26 11.51 -2.13
N VAL A 95 -1.46 11.59 -2.69
CA VAL A 95 -1.88 10.68 -3.75
C VAL A 95 -1.13 11.09 -5.01
N VAL A 96 0.00 10.44 -5.30
CA VAL A 96 0.85 10.75 -6.47
C VAL A 96 0.27 10.16 -7.76
N MET A 97 -0.51 9.08 -7.66
CA MET A 97 -1.11 8.41 -8.82
C MET A 97 -2.39 7.65 -8.45
N THR A 98 -3.43 7.72 -9.29
CA THR A 98 -4.59 6.83 -9.25
C THR A 98 -4.79 6.17 -10.61
N ALA A 99 -5.13 4.88 -10.65
CA ALA A 99 -5.40 4.16 -11.89
C ALA A 99 -6.74 3.44 -11.83
N GLU A 100 -7.49 3.46 -12.93
CA GLU A 100 -8.73 2.70 -13.11
C GLU A 100 -8.53 1.61 -14.16
N TYR A 101 -9.10 0.44 -13.90
CA TYR A 101 -8.96 -0.78 -14.69
C TYR A 101 -10.31 -1.27 -15.18
N ASP A 102 -10.35 -1.83 -16.38
CA ASP A 102 -11.55 -2.44 -16.93
C ASP A 102 -11.77 -3.87 -16.38
N LYS A 103 -12.88 -4.51 -16.79
CA LYS A 103 -13.19 -5.89 -16.39
C LYS A 103 -12.18 -6.93 -16.91
N GLY A 104 -11.34 -6.57 -17.87
CA GLY A 104 -10.26 -7.39 -18.43
C GLY A 104 -8.89 -7.17 -17.76
N ASN A 105 -8.83 -6.36 -16.70
CA ASN A 105 -7.60 -5.95 -16.02
C ASN A 105 -6.67 -5.05 -16.88
N PHE A 106 -7.22 -4.40 -17.91
CA PHE A 106 -6.51 -3.38 -18.67
C PHE A 106 -6.69 -2.02 -18.00
N ARG A 107 -5.59 -1.31 -17.77
CA ARG A 107 -5.62 0.08 -17.28
C ARG A 107 -6.24 0.95 -18.38
N TYR A 108 -7.30 1.70 -18.07
CA TYR A 108 -7.93 2.61 -19.05
C TYR A 108 -7.85 4.08 -18.65
N ARG A 109 -7.59 4.38 -17.37
CA ARG A 109 -7.37 5.74 -16.88
C ARG A 109 -6.24 5.77 -15.87
N GLU A 110 -5.35 6.75 -15.98
CA GLU A 110 -4.32 7.04 -15.00
C GLU A 110 -4.33 8.53 -14.69
N VAL A 111 -4.30 8.91 -13.42
CA VAL A 111 -4.21 10.30 -12.99
C VAL A 111 -2.99 10.45 -12.11
N THR A 112 -2.01 11.23 -12.55
CA THR A 112 -0.80 11.56 -11.80
C THR A 112 -0.93 12.95 -11.19
N TYR A 113 -0.42 13.13 -9.98
CA TYR A 113 -0.40 14.40 -9.26
C TYR A 113 1.03 14.72 -8.83
N ASP A 114 1.50 15.92 -9.16
CA ASP A 114 2.77 16.45 -8.67
C ASP A 114 2.48 17.47 -7.54
N TYR A 115 3.26 17.42 -6.46
CA TYR A 115 3.10 18.26 -5.27
C TYR A 115 4.42 18.99 -4.96
N ASP A 116 4.35 20.27 -4.60
CA ASP A 116 5.52 21.02 -4.08
C ASP A 116 5.48 21.11 -2.55
N VAL A 117 4.41 21.70 -1.96
CA VAL A 117 4.34 21.93 -0.49
C VAL A 117 2.90 22.00 0.08
N ALA A 118 1.87 22.37 -0.71
CA ALA A 118 0.53 22.68 -0.17
C ALA A 118 -0.66 22.30 -1.09
N GLY A 119 -0.51 21.27 -1.90
CA GLY A 119 -1.54 20.81 -2.84
C GLY A 119 -0.96 20.40 -4.18
N PRO A 120 -1.77 19.79 -5.07
CA PRO A 120 -1.30 19.34 -6.37
C PRO A 120 -0.97 20.57 -7.23
N THR A 121 0.29 20.74 -7.62
CA THR A 121 0.72 21.77 -8.57
C THR A 121 0.38 21.39 -10.00
N GLN A 122 0.29 20.09 -10.28
CA GLN A 122 -0.04 19.54 -11.59
C GLN A 122 -0.89 18.27 -11.44
N ARG A 123 -1.89 18.12 -12.30
CA ARG A 123 -2.70 16.91 -12.49
C ARG A 123 -2.63 16.48 -13.95
N LYS A 124 -2.17 15.27 -14.22
CA LYS A 124 -2.10 14.69 -15.57
C LYS A 124 -3.07 13.52 -15.62
N GLU A 125 -4.09 13.59 -16.46
CA GLU A 125 -4.98 12.46 -16.74
C GLU A 125 -4.57 11.82 -18.07
N PHE A 126 -4.48 10.49 -18.10
CA PHE A 126 -4.21 9.67 -19.28
C PHE A 126 -5.37 8.70 -19.47
N TYR A 127 -5.84 8.55 -20.70
CA TYR A 127 -6.87 7.59 -21.09
C TYR A 127 -6.31 6.62 -22.12
N ILE A 128 -6.64 5.33 -22.00
CA ILE A 128 -6.27 4.29 -22.97
C ILE A 128 -7.54 3.86 -23.71
N LEU A 129 -7.55 4.05 -25.04
CA LEU A 129 -8.66 3.71 -25.91
C LEU A 129 -8.23 2.62 -26.91
N LYS A 130 -8.89 1.46 -26.87
CA LYS A 130 -8.82 0.37 -27.88
C LYS A 130 -7.42 -0.09 -28.27
N ASN A 131 -6.83 -1.01 -27.49
CA ASN A 131 -5.69 -1.87 -27.84
C ASN A 131 -4.37 -1.20 -28.30
N ASP A 132 -4.34 0.12 -28.49
CA ASP A 132 -3.16 0.91 -28.77
C ASP A 132 -2.98 2.00 -27.72
N TRP A 133 -1.72 2.26 -27.34
CA TRP A 133 -1.35 3.35 -26.44
C TRP A 133 -1.48 4.69 -27.17
N ILE A 134 -2.71 5.14 -27.40
CA ILE A 134 -2.95 6.52 -27.79
C ILE A 134 -2.88 7.34 -26.51
N LYS A 135 -1.81 8.13 -26.36
CA LYS A 135 -1.63 9.05 -25.24
C LYS A 135 -2.66 10.17 -25.35
N ASP A 136 -3.86 9.89 -24.88
CA ASP A 136 -4.99 10.83 -24.80
C ASP A 136 -4.91 11.46 -23.40
N SER A 137 -4.39 12.69 -23.29
CA SER A 137 -4.10 13.27 -21.97
C SER A 137 -4.58 14.69 -21.76
N ILE A 138 -5.09 14.96 -20.55
CA ILE A 138 -5.49 16.30 -20.11
C ILE A 138 -4.60 16.70 -18.95
N TRP A 139 -3.92 17.83 -19.07
CA TRP A 139 -2.98 18.33 -18.07
C TRP A 139 -3.57 19.59 -17.45
N THR A 140 -3.74 19.62 -16.13
CA THR A 140 -4.24 20.78 -15.38
C THR A 140 -3.17 21.25 -14.42
N TYR A 141 -2.87 22.55 -14.45
CA TYR A 141 -1.90 23.21 -13.59
C TYR A 141 -2.64 24.10 -12.61
N TYR A 142 -2.17 24.14 -11.37
CA TYR A 142 -2.80 24.91 -10.30
C TYR A 142 -1.88 26.03 -9.79
N HIS A 143 -2.50 27.09 -9.29
CA HIS A 143 -1.85 28.09 -8.45
C HIS A 143 -1.62 27.53 -7.04
N LYS A 144 -0.79 28.21 -6.24
CA LYS A 144 -0.51 27.80 -4.85
C LYS A 144 -1.74 27.82 -3.94
N ASP A 145 -2.79 28.56 -4.31
CA ASP A 145 -4.06 28.64 -3.60
C ASP A 145 -5.07 27.55 -4.04
N GLY A 146 -4.68 26.65 -4.96
CA GLY A 146 -5.52 25.58 -5.49
C GLY A 146 -6.43 26.00 -6.65
N SER A 147 -6.41 27.27 -7.07
CA SER A 147 -7.15 27.71 -8.28
C SER A 147 -6.48 27.19 -9.55
N ILE A 148 -7.27 26.97 -10.61
CA ILE A 148 -6.74 26.46 -11.89
C ILE A 148 -5.99 27.58 -12.60
N LYS A 149 -4.70 27.34 -12.87
CA LYS A 149 -3.83 28.23 -13.65
C LYS A 149 -4.04 28.04 -15.15
N LYS A 150 -4.07 26.78 -15.60
CA LYS A 150 -4.19 26.41 -17.02
C LYS A 150 -4.63 24.96 -17.15
N THR A 151 -5.37 24.66 -18.22
CA THR A 151 -5.61 23.29 -18.67
C THR A 151 -5.13 23.15 -20.12
N GLU A 152 -4.44 22.05 -20.42
CA GLU A 152 -3.96 21.67 -21.74
C GLU A 152 -4.59 20.33 -22.12
N ASP A 153 -5.26 20.29 -23.26
CA ASP A 153 -5.89 19.09 -23.81
C ASP A 153 -5.02 18.57 -24.97
N TYR A 154 -4.39 17.42 -24.75
CA TYR A 154 -3.55 16.73 -25.73
C TYR A 154 -4.27 15.54 -26.36
N ARG A 155 -5.59 15.45 -26.16
CA ARG A 155 -6.35 14.40 -26.79
C ARG A 155 -6.25 14.52 -28.29
N LYS A 156 -6.02 13.39 -29.00
CA LYS A 156 -6.00 13.42 -30.46
C LYS A 156 -7.41 13.75 -30.91
N THR A 157 -7.64 15.01 -31.27
CA THR A 157 -8.80 15.39 -32.08
C THR A 157 -8.58 14.75 -33.43
N ASP A 158 -9.12 13.55 -33.63
CA ASP A 158 -9.29 12.99 -34.95
C ASP A 158 -10.31 13.89 -35.66
N ASN A 159 -9.84 15.03 -36.20
CA ASN A 159 -10.55 15.81 -37.20
C ASN A 159 -10.47 15.08 -38.56
N SER A 160 -10.74 13.78 -38.57
CA SER A 160 -10.95 13.01 -39.79
C SER A 160 -12.43 13.10 -40.16
N ASN A 161 -12.74 14.21 -40.83
CA ASN A 161 -13.75 14.36 -41.89
C ASN A 161 -15.11 13.65 -41.71
N TYR A 162 -16.14 14.44 -41.37
CA TYR A 162 -17.49 14.22 -41.91
C TYR A 162 -17.65 14.98 -43.22
#